data_AF-A0A6J5YDQ2-F1
#
_entry.id   AF-A0A6J5YDQ2-F1
#
_cell.length_a   1.000
_cell.length_b   1.000
_cell.length_c   1.000
_cell.angle_alpha   90.00
_cell.angle_beta   90.00
_cell.angle_gamma   90.00
#
_symmetry.space_group_name_H-M   'P 1'
#
loop_
_entity.id
_entity.type
_entity.pdbx_description
1 polymer ?
#
loop_
_entity_poly.entity_id
_entity_poly.type
_entity_poly.pdbx_seq_one_letter_code
_entity_poly.pdbx_strand_id
1 'polypeptide(L)'
;MRIRALSVFEHVVYHCWVVDPTDPERPKLEVDALLREGDADNGPLLLSVADYITMVGGLENARVCLDRFRSDGRIVDHLGVAHLSFPLWTPVAEDPEPT
;
A
#
# COMPACT_ATOMS: atom_id res chain seq x y z
N MET A 1 8.08 -1.70 7.00
CA MET A 1 6.88 -2.55 7.15
C MET A 1 6.58 -3.12 5.78
N ARG A 2 6.04 -4.33 5.67
CA ARG A 2 5.64 -4.92 4.38
C ARG A 2 4.14 -5.16 4.37
N ILE A 3 3.52 -4.62 3.33
CA ILE A 3 2.07 -4.69 3.10
C ILE A 3 1.87 -5.49 1.82
N ARG A 4 0.99 -6.48 1.85
CA ARG A 4 0.64 -7.28 0.67
C ARG A 4 -0.73 -6.86 0.16
N ALA A 5 -0.78 -6.36 -1.07
CA ALA A 5 -2.01 -6.06 -1.80
C ALA A 5 -2.51 -7.31 -2.52
N LEU A 6 -3.76 -7.68 -2.25
CA LEU A 6 -4.45 -8.85 -2.83
C LEU A 6 -5.42 -8.46 -3.95
N SER A 7 -5.79 -7.18 -4.03
CA SER A 7 -6.66 -6.65 -5.08
C SER A 7 -6.29 -5.22 -5.38
N VAL A 8 -6.05 -4.94 -6.66
CA VAL A 8 -5.72 -3.62 -7.19
C VAL A 8 -6.62 -3.37 -8.39
N PHE A 9 -7.19 -2.17 -8.48
CA PHE A 9 -7.94 -1.72 -9.64
C PHE A 9 -7.74 -0.22 -9.82
N GLU A 10 -7.43 0.21 -11.05
CA GLU A 10 -7.13 1.62 -11.37
C GLU A 10 -6.21 2.28 -10.34
N HIS A 11 -5.07 1.66 -10.04
CA HIS A 11 -4.06 2.07 -9.05
C HIS A 11 -4.45 1.95 -7.58
N VAL A 12 -5.71 1.71 -7.24
CA VAL A 12 -6.18 1.68 -5.86
C VAL A 12 -6.10 0.27 -5.29
N VAL A 13 -5.49 0.14 -4.11
CA VAL A 13 -5.45 -1.09 -3.34
C VAL A 13 -6.75 -1.23 -2.55
N TYR A 14 -7.50 -2.30 -2.81
CA TYR A 14 -8.79 -2.55 -2.14
C TYR A 14 -8.70 -3.56 -0.99
N HIS A 15 -7.82 -4.55 -1.12
CA HIS A 15 -7.61 -5.57 -0.10
C HIS A 15 -6.12 -5.71 0.16
N CYS A 16 -5.72 -5.59 1.42
CA CYS A 16 -4.33 -5.78 1.82
C CYS A 16 -4.19 -6.24 3.27
N TRP A 17 -2.99 -6.68 3.64
CA TRP A 17 -2.66 -7.03 5.01
C TRP A 17 -1.16 -6.83 5.30
N VAL A 18 -0.80 -6.79 6.58
CA VAL A 18 0.58 -6.62 7.04
C VAL A 18 1.30 -7.96 7.07
N VAL A 19 2.28 -8.14 6.20
CA VAL A 19 3.17 -9.32 6.20
C VAL A 19 4.23 -9.20 7.28
N ASP A 20 4.74 -7.98 7.49
CA ASP A 20 5.82 -7.69 8.43
C ASP A 20 5.64 -6.28 9.01
N PRO A 21 5.38 -6.14 10.32
CA PRO A 21 5.09 -4.84 10.94
C PRO A 21 6.34 -3.99 11.19
N THR A 22 7.55 -4.51 10.97
CA THR A 22 8.82 -3.83 11.29
C THR A 22 8.98 -2.53 10.49
N ASP A 23 9.41 -1.42 11.10
CA ASP A 23 9.68 -0.13 10.42
C ASP A 23 8.44 0.47 9.68
N PRO A 24 7.36 0.82 10.39
CA PRO A 24 6.15 1.38 9.78
C PRO A 24 6.39 2.71 9.06
N GLU A 25 7.41 3.47 9.43
CA GLU A 25 7.77 4.74 8.78
C GLU A 25 8.33 4.57 7.36
N ARG A 26 8.69 3.34 6.96
CA ARG A 26 9.16 3.01 5.61
C ARG A 26 8.42 1.78 5.09
N PRO A 27 7.11 1.89 4.82
CA PRO A 27 6.34 0.77 4.33
C PRO A 27 6.75 0.47 2.88
N LYS A 28 6.78 -0.82 2.55
CA LYS A 28 6.96 -1.36 1.21
C LYS A 28 5.69 -2.10 0.81
N LEU A 29 5.33 -1.99 -0.46
CA LEU A 29 4.16 -2.64 -1.03
C LEU A 29 4.59 -3.84 -1.88
N GLU A 30 4.09 -5.01 -1.51
CA GLU A 30 4.14 -6.23 -2.31
C GLU A 30 2.77 -6.44 -2.97
N VAL A 31 2.73 -6.87 -4.22
CA VAL A 31 1.49 -7.07 -4.98
C VAL A 31 1.35 -8.56 -5.32
N ASP A 32 0.29 -9.15 -4.79
CA ASP A 32 -0.16 -10.52 -5.03
C ASP A 32 -1.48 -10.53 -5.84
N ALA A 33 -1.91 -9.35 -6.28
CA ALA A 33 -3.11 -9.19 -7.09
C ALA A 33 -2.83 -9.62 -8.54
N LEU A 34 -3.80 -10.28 -9.18
CA LEU A 34 -3.81 -10.44 -10.63
C LEU A 34 -4.07 -9.08 -11.27
N LEU A 35 -3.03 -8.48 -11.85
CA LEU A 35 -3.11 -7.19 -12.53
C LEU A 35 -3.52 -7.34 -13.99
N ARG A 36 -4.40 -6.44 -14.45
CA ARG A 36 -4.74 -6.21 -15.85
C ARG A 36 -4.19 -4.87 -16.31
N GLU A 37 -4.25 -4.64 -17.61
CA GLU A 37 -3.92 -3.34 -18.20
C GLU A 37 -4.72 -2.22 -17.52
N GLY A 38 -4.02 -1.21 -17.04
CA GLY A 38 -4.60 -0.06 -16.32
C GLY A 38 -4.70 -0.25 -14.79
N ASP A 39 -4.48 -1.44 -14.25
CA ASP A 39 -4.56 -1.63 -12.79
C ASP A 39 -3.36 -1.04 -12.05
N ALA A 40 -2.17 -1.08 -12.65
CA ALA A 40 -0.94 -0.56 -12.05
C ALA A 40 -0.04 0.19 -13.05
N ASP A 41 -0.51 0.38 -14.29
CA ASP A 41 0.28 0.98 -15.36
C ASP A 41 0.24 2.51 -15.28
N ASN A 42 1.38 3.19 -15.49
CA ASN A 42 1.45 4.65 -15.59
C ASN A 42 1.19 5.45 -14.29
N GLY A 43 1.55 4.92 -13.12
CA GLY A 43 1.42 5.67 -11.87
C GLY A 43 1.75 4.88 -10.60
N PRO A 44 1.79 5.55 -9.44
CA PRO A 44 1.95 4.87 -8.16
C PRO A 44 0.72 4.02 -7.83
N LEU A 45 0.88 3.03 -6.95
CA LEU A 45 -0.24 2.38 -6.28
C LEU A 45 -0.66 3.18 -5.05
N LEU A 46 -1.96 3.23 -4.79
CA LEU A 46 -2.59 4.06 -3.79
C LEU A 46 -3.24 3.17 -2.73
N LEU A 47 -2.74 3.26 -1.51
CA LEU A 47 -3.31 2.61 -0.34
C LEU A 47 -4.08 3.65 0.47
N SER A 48 -5.32 3.39 0.87
CA SER A 48 -6.05 4.37 1.69
C SER A 48 -5.31 4.64 3.01
N VAL A 49 -5.31 5.90 3.46
CA VAL A 49 -4.73 6.23 4.78
C VAL A 49 -5.46 5.50 5.91
N ALA A 50 -6.75 5.22 5.74
CA ALA A 50 -7.56 4.47 6.71
C ALA A 50 -7.08 3.01 6.87
N ASP A 51 -6.74 2.33 5.77
CA ASP A 51 -6.18 0.97 5.82
C ASP A 51 -4.81 0.98 6.49
N TYR A 52 -3.96 1.96 6.15
CA TYR A 52 -2.66 2.10 6.81
C TYR A 52 -2.81 2.30 8.33
N ILE A 53 -3.72 3.17 8.76
CA ILE A 53 -4.02 3.40 10.19
C ILE A 53 -4.46 2.11 10.86
N THR A 54 -5.35 1.35 10.22
CA THR A 54 -5.82 0.06 10.74
C THR A 54 -4.67 -0.93 10.90
N MET A 55 -3.82 -1.02 9.89
CA MET A 55 -2.68 -1.93 9.84
C MET A 55 -1.60 -1.66 10.91
N VAL A 56 -1.40 -0.39 11.30
CA VAL A 56 -0.48 -0.03 12.39
C VAL A 56 -1.14 -0.06 13.78
N GLY A 57 -2.39 -0.53 13.87
CA GLY A 57 -3.12 -0.69 15.13
C GLY A 57 -3.80 0.57 15.65
N GLY A 58 -4.12 1.52 14.76
CA GLY A 58 -4.92 2.71 15.08
C GLY A 58 -4.18 4.04 14.93
N LEU A 59 -4.94 5.12 15.08
CA LEU A 59 -4.48 6.47 14.76
C LEU A 59 -3.29 6.91 15.63
N GLU A 60 -3.28 6.52 16.91
CA GLU A 60 -2.21 6.89 17.84
C GLU A 60 -0.83 6.43 17.33
N ASN A 61 -0.72 5.17 16.91
CA ASN A 61 0.50 4.59 16.34
C ASN A 61 0.84 5.18 14.97
N ALA A 62 -0.18 5.60 14.21
CA ALA A 62 -0.01 6.11 12.85
C ALA A 62 0.53 7.55 12.80
N ARG A 63 0.28 8.38 13.82
CA ARG A 63 0.53 9.85 13.79
C ARG A 63 1.91 10.22 13.25
N VAL A 64 2.97 9.67 13.85
CA VAL A 64 4.35 9.98 13.48
C VAL A 64 4.63 9.59 12.03
N CYS A 65 4.14 8.42 11.60
CA CYS A 65 4.29 7.96 10.22
C CYS A 65 3.54 8.88 9.24
N LEU A 66 2.30 9.26 9.56
CA LEU A 66 1.48 10.10 8.69
C LEU A 66 2.06 11.50 8.52
N ASP A 67 2.60 12.10 9.59
CA ASP A 67 3.24 13.41 9.51
C ASP A 67 4.48 13.37 8.62
N ARG A 68 5.28 12.31 8.74
CA ARG A 68 6.41 12.06 7.84
C ARG A 68 5.98 11.84 6.39
N PHE A 69 4.95 11.03 6.14
CA PHE A 69 4.46 10.81 4.78
C PHE A 69 3.94 12.09 4.14
N ARG A 70 3.30 12.98 4.92
CA ARG A 70 2.90 14.30 4.44
C ARG A 70 4.09 15.17 4.11
N SER A 71 5.11 15.23 4.98
CA SER A 71 6.33 16.01 4.69
C SER A 71 7.06 15.50 3.45
N ASP A 72 7.02 14.18 3.23
CA ASP A 72 7.64 13.52 2.09
C ASP A 72 6.78 13.58 0.81
N GLY A 73 5.62 14.26 0.85
CA GLY A 73 4.71 14.40 -0.30
C GLY A 73 4.05 13.08 -0.74
N ARG A 74 4.00 12.08 0.15
CA ARG A 74 3.47 10.74 -0.14
C ARG A 74 1.98 10.60 0.14
N ILE A 75 1.35 11.53 0.85
CA ILE A 75 -0.10 11.55 1.02
C ILE A 75 -0.72 12.36 -0.12
N VAL A 76 -1.53 11.71 -0.94
CA VAL A 76 -2.20 12.30 -2.10
C VAL A 76 -3.71 12.23 -1.96
N ASP A 77 -4.42 13.17 -2.54
CA ASP A 77 -5.86 13.07 -2.74
C ASP A 77 -6.13 12.27 -4.01
N HIS A 78 -7.03 11.29 -3.93
CA HIS A 78 -7.58 10.59 -5.08
C HIS A 78 -9.08 10.41 -4.85
N LEU A 79 -9.88 11.03 -5.73
CA LEU A 79 -11.35 11.04 -5.65
C LEU A 79 -11.88 11.55 -4.30
N GLY A 80 -11.20 12.53 -3.69
CA GLY A 80 -11.62 13.11 -2.39
C GLY A 80 -11.24 12.28 -1.17
N VAL A 81 -10.41 11.23 -1.35
CA VAL A 81 -9.93 10.37 -0.27
C VAL A 81 -8.41 10.42 -0.20
N ALA A 82 -7.88 10.54 1.01
CA ALA A 82 -6.44 10.55 1.26
C ALA A 82 -5.84 9.14 1.11
N HIS A 83 -4.82 9.02 0.27
CA HIS A 83 -4.08 7.80 0.03
C HIS A 83 -2.59 7.98 0.28
N LEU A 84 -1.95 6.94 0.82
CA LEU A 84 -0.50 6.79 0.81
C LEU A 84 -0.06 6.25 -0.55
N SER A 85 0.78 7.03 -1.23
CA SER A 85 1.34 6.71 -2.53
C SER A 85 2.56 5.79 -2.43
N PHE A 86 2.56 4.74 -3.26
CA PHE A 86 3.65 3.80 -3.48
C PHE A 86 4.09 3.88 -4.95
N PRO A 87 5.06 4.75 -5.28
CA PRO A 87 5.62 4.83 -6.63
C PRO A 87 6.37 3.56 -7.05
N LEU A 88 6.86 2.80 -6.07
CA LEU A 88 7.55 1.54 -6.27
C LEU A 88 6.83 0.45 -5.45
N TRP A 89 6.64 -0.68 -6.10
CA TRP A 89 6.07 -1.91 -5.54
C TRP A 89 6.73 -3.11 -6.21
N THR A 90 6.62 -4.27 -5.59
CA THR A 90 7.19 -5.52 -6.12
C THR A 90 6.12 -6.60 -6.23
N PRO A 91 6.07 -7.37 -7.33
CA PRO A 91 5.21 -8.55 -7.38
C PRO A 91 5.66 -9.56 -6.31
N VAL A 92 4.72 -10.28 -5.71
CA VAL A 92 5.03 -11.49 -4.93
C VAL A 92 5.49 -12.56 -5.93
N ALA A 93 6.58 -13.25 -5.60
CA ALA A 93 7.01 -14.38 -6.41
C ALA A 93 5.93 -15.46 -6.37
N GLU A 94 5.50 -15.97 -7.53
CA GLU A 94 4.64 -17.15 -7.58
C GLU A 94 5.35 -18.28 -6.82
N ASP A 95 4.68 -18.82 -5.79
CA ASP A 95 5.11 -20.11 -5.23
C ASP A 95 4.97 -21.15 -6.36
N PRO A 96 5.98 -22.01 -6.58
CA PRO A 96 5.88 -23.04 -7.61
C PRO A 96 4.61 -23.88 -7.36
N GLU A 97 3.84 -24.12 -8.43
CA GLU A 97 2.65 -24.97 -8.32
C GLU A 97 3.03 -26.29 -7.62
N PRO A 98 2.26 -26.74 -6.60
CA PRO A 98 2.48 -28.05 -6.03
C PRO A 98 2.21 -29.11 -7.10
N THR A 99 3.28 -29.75 -7.57
CA THR A 99 3.24 -30.96 -8.43
C THR A 99 2.43 -32.09 -7.83
#